data_AF-A0A0F9KFI8-F1
#
_entry.id   AF-A0A0F9KFI8-F1
#
_cell.length_a   1.000
_cell.length_b   1.000
_cell.length_c   1.000
_cell.angle_alpha   90.00
_cell.angle_beta   90.00
_cell.angle_gamma   90.00
#
_symmetry.space_group_name_H-M   'P 1'
#
loop_
_entity.id
_entity.type
_entity.pdbx_description
1 polymer ?
#
loop_
_entity_poly.entity_id
_entity_poly.type
_entity_poly.pdbx_seq_one_letter_code
_entity_poly.pdbx_strand_id
1 'polypeptide(L)'
;MDKKTIIILTLSILLFSYTVNAEEKNYCDDADANMKWEALIKEYPDDMGLHALHALRLGLCLKVGRGDISIDEAKEIFKNVKKAFIDRKLDELLENTKKEGKGL
;
A
#
# COMPACT_ATOMS: atom_id res chain seq x y z
N MET A 1 5.66 -29.44 -45.00
CA MET A 1 6.00 -28.56 -43.86
C MET A 1 7.32 -29.05 -43.31
N ASP A 2 8.38 -28.27 -43.47
CA ASP A 2 9.74 -28.75 -43.24
C ASP A 2 10.04 -28.86 -41.74
N LYS A 3 10.90 -29.81 -41.36
CA LYS A 3 11.29 -30.03 -39.95
C LYS A 3 11.85 -28.75 -39.30
N LYS A 4 12.52 -27.90 -40.08
CA LYS A 4 12.99 -26.57 -39.65
C LYS A 4 11.84 -25.63 -39.31
N THR A 5 10.76 -25.63 -40.10
CA THR A 5 9.56 -24.83 -39.86
C THR A 5 8.85 -25.27 -38.58
N ILE A 6 8.82 -26.58 -38.30
CA ILE A 6 8.24 -27.13 -37.06
C ILE A 6 9.05 -26.68 -35.83
N ILE A 7 10.39 -26.74 -35.90
CA ILE A 7 11.28 -26.35 -34.80
C ILE A 7 11.18 -24.84 -34.50
N ILE A 8 11.07 -24.00 -35.54
CA ILE A 8 10.94 -22.54 -35.36
C ILE A 8 9.59 -22.20 -34.71
N LEU A 9 8.51 -22.87 -35.12
CA LEU A 9 7.18 -22.67 -34.55
C LEU A 9 7.12 -23.09 -33.08
N THR A 10 7.69 -24.23 -32.70
CA THR A 10 7.75 -24.64 -31.29
C THR A 10 8.61 -23.71 -30.44
N LEU A 11 9.70 -23.17 -30.98
CA LEU A 11 10.56 -22.22 -30.26
C LEU A 11 9.86 -20.87 -30.03
N SER A 12 9.10 -20.38 -31.01
CA SER A 12 8.32 -19.13 -30.88
C SER A 12 7.18 -19.24 -29.87
N ILE A 13 6.51 -20.40 -29.77
CA ILE A 13 5.43 -20.62 -28.80
C ILE A 13 5.97 -20.68 -27.37
N LEU A 14 7.16 -21.27 -27.18
CA LEU A 14 7.83 -21.31 -25.87
C LEU A 14 8.26 -19.92 -25.40
N LEU A 15 8.72 -19.05 -26.31
CA LEU A 15 9.13 -17.67 -25.98
C LEU A 15 7.95 -16.77 -25.56
N PHE A 16 6.74 -17.03 -26.08
CA PHE A 16 5.55 -16.24 -25.75
C PHE A 16 5.00 -16.51 -24.35
N SER A 17 5.38 -17.63 -23.71
CA SER A 17 4.88 -18.02 -22.38
C SER A 17 5.61 -17.32 -21.22
N TYR A 18 6.68 -16.56 -21.50
CA TYR A 18 7.52 -15.91 -20.48
C TYR A 18 7.10 -14.49 -20.10
N THR A 19 5.95 -13.99 -20.58
CA THR A 19 5.33 -12.80 -19.98
C THR A 19 4.68 -13.20 -18.66
N VAL A 20 5.52 -13.55 -17.68
CA VAL A 20 5.13 -13.61 -16.27
C VAL A 20 4.74 -12.18 -15.91
N ASN A 21 3.44 -11.94 -15.85
CA ASN A 21 2.90 -10.84 -15.07
C ASN A 21 3.45 -11.04 -13.66
N ALA A 22 4.44 -10.25 -13.27
CA ALA A 22 4.68 -9.97 -11.86
C ALA A 22 3.41 -9.27 -11.40
N GLU A 23 2.44 -10.07 -10.95
CA GLU A 23 1.20 -9.57 -10.38
C GLU A 23 1.61 -8.68 -9.22
N GLU A 24 1.47 -7.37 -9.41
CA GLU A 24 1.86 -6.40 -8.42
C GLU A 24 1.03 -6.69 -7.18
N LYS A 25 1.69 -7.19 -6.14
CA LYS A 25 1.05 -7.76 -4.95
C LYS A 25 0.02 -6.75 -4.42
N ASN A 26 -1.26 -7.10 -4.50
CA ASN A 26 -2.34 -6.19 -4.13
C ASN A 26 -2.25 -5.89 -2.63
N TYR A 27 -1.85 -4.66 -2.28
CA TYR A 27 -1.72 -4.21 -0.89
C TYR A 27 -3.02 -4.35 -0.08
N CYS A 28 -4.17 -4.36 -0.75
CA CYS A 28 -5.47 -4.55 -0.13
C CYS A 28 -5.72 -5.99 0.34
N ASP A 29 -5.10 -6.96 -0.33
CA ASP A 29 -5.24 -8.39 -0.03
C ASP A 29 -4.03 -8.95 0.74
N ASP A 30 -3.11 -8.09 1.19
CA ASP A 30 -1.94 -8.50 1.95
C ASP A 30 -2.33 -8.77 3.43
N ALA A 31 -2.45 -10.06 3.75
CA ALA A 31 -2.82 -10.54 5.09
C ALA A 31 -1.83 -10.09 6.18
N ASP A 32 -0.53 -10.02 5.87
CA ASP A 32 0.49 -9.58 6.82
C ASP A 32 0.34 -8.08 7.12
N ALA A 33 0.03 -7.28 6.11
CA ALA A 33 -0.26 -5.86 6.28
C ALA A 33 -1.53 -5.66 7.12
N ASN A 34 -2.58 -6.46 6.89
CA ASN A 34 -3.82 -6.40 7.67
C ASN A 34 -3.55 -6.69 9.16
N MET A 35 -2.82 -7.77 9.47
CA MET A 35 -2.47 -8.10 10.86
C MET A 35 -1.69 -6.98 11.55
N LYS A 36 -0.77 -6.32 10.84
CA LYS A 36 -0.01 -5.19 11.40
C LYS A 36 -0.90 -3.99 11.71
N TRP A 37 -1.86 -3.67 10.85
CA TRP A 37 -2.81 -2.59 11.10
C TRP A 37 -3.70 -2.87 12.31
N GLU A 38 -4.25 -4.08 12.42
CA GLU A 38 -5.06 -4.47 13.58
C GLU A 38 -4.26 -4.42 14.88
N ALA A 39 -2.99 -4.85 14.86
CA ALA A 39 -2.11 -4.74 16.01
C ALA A 39 -1.87 -3.28 16.41
N LEU A 40 -1.58 -2.39 15.46
CA LEU A 40 -1.37 -0.97 15.70
C LEU A 40 -2.61 -0.28 16.28
N ILE A 41 -3.79 -0.58 15.73
CA ILE A 41 -5.04 0.01 16.23
C ILE A 41 -5.35 -0.47 17.65
N LYS A 42 -5.02 -1.72 17.98
CA LYS A 42 -5.16 -2.24 19.34
C LYS A 42 -4.15 -1.62 20.32
N GLU A 43 -2.94 -1.33 19.85
CA GLU A 43 -1.88 -0.74 20.67
C GLU A 43 -2.14 0.73 20.98
N TYR A 44 -2.77 1.47 20.06
CA TYR A 44 -3.05 2.91 20.18
C TYR A 44 -4.54 3.23 20.03
N PRO A 45 -5.41 2.75 20.95
CA PRO A 45 -6.86 2.88 20.83
C PRO A 45 -7.37 4.33 20.90
N ASP A 46 -6.60 5.23 21.51
CA ASP A 46 -6.96 6.64 21.67
C ASP A 46 -6.39 7.54 20.56
N ASP A 47 -5.53 7.01 19.67
CA ASP A 47 -5.00 7.78 18.54
C ASP A 47 -6.02 7.83 17.40
N MET A 48 -7.00 8.72 17.53
CA MET A 48 -8.06 8.90 16.53
C MET A 48 -7.51 9.21 15.13
N GLY A 49 -6.31 9.79 15.01
CA GLY A 49 -5.67 10.01 13.72
C GLY A 49 -5.17 8.72 13.07
N LEU A 50 -4.65 7.79 13.87
CA LEU A 50 -4.29 6.44 13.42
C LEU A 50 -5.53 5.64 13.00
N HIS A 51 -6.62 5.72 13.78
CA HIS A 51 -7.91 5.12 13.42
C HIS A 51 -8.47 5.68 12.11
N ALA A 52 -8.41 7.00 11.91
CA ALA A 52 -8.83 7.62 10.66
C ALA A 52 -7.98 7.16 9.47
N LEU A 53 -6.66 7.04 9.65
CA LEU A 53 -5.76 6.54 8.62
C LEU A 53 -6.07 5.07 8.27
N HIS A 54 -6.35 4.23 9.26
CA HIS A 54 -6.76 2.84 9.03
C HIS A 54 -8.11 2.76 8.29
N ALA A 55 -9.11 3.55 8.70
CA ALA A 55 -10.40 3.62 8.02
C ALA A 55 -10.25 4.08 6.55
N LEU A 56 -9.37 5.05 6.29
CA LEU A 56 -9.06 5.48 4.92
C LEU A 56 -8.51 4.32 4.09
N ARG A 57 -7.55 3.54 4.63
CA ARG A 57 -7.02 2.35 3.95
C ARG A 57 -8.13 1.39 3.55
N LEU A 58 -9.03 1.04 4.48
CA LEU A 58 -10.14 0.13 4.22
C LEU A 58 -11.09 0.68 3.14
N GLY A 59 -11.43 1.97 3.22
CA GLY A 59 -12.27 2.64 2.24
C GLY A 59 -11.66 2.65 0.83
N LEU A 60 -10.36 2.89 0.73
CA LEU A 60 -9.63 2.85 -0.56
C LEU A 60 -9.62 1.43 -1.13
N CYS A 61 -9.37 0.41 -0.30
CA CYS A 61 -9.41 -0.98 -0.75
C CYS A 61 -10.80 -1.43 -1.21
N LEU A 62 -11.86 -0.96 -0.55
CA LEU A 62 -13.23 -1.17 -1.01
C LEU A 62 -13.48 -0.54 -2.38
N LYS A 63 -12.94 0.66 -2.64
CA LYS A 63 -13.06 1.32 -3.95
C LYS A 63 -12.31 0.58 -5.05
N VAL A 64 -11.11 0.07 -4.76
CA VAL A 64 -10.35 -0.80 -5.67
C VAL A 64 -11.14 -2.06 -5.98
N GLY A 65 -11.69 -2.74 -4.97
CA GLY A 65 -12.49 -3.95 -5.17
C GLY A 65 -13.77 -3.75 -5.99
N ARG A 66 -14.30 -2.51 -6.03
CA ARG A 66 -15.44 -2.12 -6.89
C ARG A 66 -15.05 -1.69 -8.30
N GLY A 67 -13.76 -1.47 -8.55
CA GLY A 67 -13.27 -0.88 -9.79
C GLY A 67 -13.51 0.63 -9.91
N ASP A 68 -13.84 1.32 -8.81
CA ASP A 68 -14.04 2.78 -8.80
C ASP A 68 -12.73 3.53 -9.06
N ILE A 69 -11.61 2.97 -8.57
CA ILE A 69 -10.24 3.49 -8.72
C ILE A 69 -9.28 2.32 -8.92
N SER A 70 -8.16 2.58 -9.57
CA SER A 70 -7.04 1.65 -9.67
C SER A 70 -6.31 1.49 -8.33
N ILE A 71 -5.54 0.41 -8.22
CA ILE A 71 -4.68 0.18 -7.05
C ILE A 71 -3.62 1.28 -6.89
N ASP A 72 -3.11 1.85 -7.98
CA ASP A 72 -2.08 2.87 -7.94
C ASP A 72 -2.62 4.21 -7.46
N GLU A 73 -3.82 4.60 -7.90
CA GLU A 73 -4.54 5.76 -7.35
C GLU A 73 -4.77 5.61 -5.85
N ALA A 74 -5.20 4.41 -5.41
CA ALA A 74 -5.37 4.14 -3.98
C ALA A 74 -4.06 4.24 -3.19
N LYS A 75 -2.94 3.68 -3.72
CA LYS A 75 -1.61 3.80 -3.10
C LYS A 75 -1.17 5.25 -2.98
N GLU A 76 -1.36 6.04 -4.03
CA GLU A 76 -0.96 7.44 -4.05
C GLU A 76 -1.75 8.27 -3.03
N ILE A 77 -3.08 8.13 -3.02
CA ILE A 77 -3.95 8.82 -2.03
C ILE A 77 -3.52 8.45 -0.62
N PHE A 78 -3.34 7.16 -0.35
CA PHE A 78 -2.95 6.70 0.98
C PHE A 78 -1.58 7.24 1.41
N LYS A 79 -0.59 7.20 0.51
CA LYS A 79 0.76 7.72 0.75
C LYS A 79 0.74 9.21 1.12
N ASN A 80 -0.03 10.00 0.38
CA ASN A 80 -0.13 11.44 0.60
C ASN A 80 -0.74 11.77 1.96
N VAL A 81 -1.83 11.10 2.33
CA VAL A 81 -2.47 11.30 3.64
C VAL A 81 -1.58 10.79 4.78
N LYS A 82 -0.95 9.61 4.61
CA LYS A 82 -0.01 9.08 5.59
C LYS A 82 1.16 10.02 5.83
N LYS A 83 1.72 10.61 4.77
CA LYS A 83 2.82 11.59 4.89
C LYS A 83 2.37 12.79 5.72
N ALA A 84 1.22 13.39 5.39
CA ALA A 84 0.69 14.53 6.15
C ALA A 84 0.42 14.19 7.63
N PHE A 85 -0.06 12.97 7.91
CA PHE A 85 -0.24 12.49 9.28
C PHE A 85 1.08 12.41 10.05
N ILE A 86 2.13 11.83 9.44
CA ILE A 86 3.46 11.70 10.06
C ILE A 86 4.07 13.07 10.30
N ASP A 87 4.02 13.96 9.30
CA ASP A 87 4.57 15.32 9.40
C ASP A 87 3.93 16.06 10.59
N ARG A 88 2.59 16.00 10.73
CA ARG A 88 1.88 16.60 11.86
C ARG A 88 2.30 16.02 13.21
N LYS A 89 2.42 14.69 13.33
CA LYS A 89 2.86 14.05 14.59
C LYS A 89 4.30 14.46 14.95
N LEU A 90 5.17 14.61 13.96
CA LEU A 90 6.53 15.07 14.18
C LEU A 90 6.56 16.52 14.68
N ASP A 91 5.76 17.40 14.08
CA ASP A 91 5.65 18.81 14.51
C ASP A 91 5.15 18.92 15.95
N GLU A 92 4.11 18.14 16.32
CA GLU A 92 3.60 18.07 17.71
C GLU A 92 4.70 17.66 18.71
N LEU A 93 5.53 16.67 18.37
CA LEU A 93 6.65 16.24 19.21
C LEU A 93 7.74 17.32 19.33
N LEU A 94 8.06 18.02 18.25
CA LEU A 94 9.02 19.12 18.25
C LEU A 94 8.51 20.34 19.04
N GLU A 95 7.21 20.59 19.04
CA GLU A 95 6.62 21.65 19.86
C GLU A 95 6.63 21.31 21.34
N ASN A 96 6.29 20.07 21.70
CA ASN A 96 6.26 19.62 23.10
C ASN A 96 7.66 19.67 23.73
N THR A 97 8.69 19.21 23.02
CA THR A 97 10.09 19.28 23.49
C THR A 97 10.58 20.72 23.69
N LYS A 98 10.17 21.67 22.83
CA LYS A 98 10.49 23.10 23.00
C LYS A 98 9.80 23.74 24.19
N LYS A 99 8.59 23.32 24.52
CA LYS A 99 7.83 23.83 25.69
C LYS A 99 8.48 23.35 27.00
N GLU A 100 8.91 22.10 27.05
CA GLU A 100 9.60 21.52 28.21
C GLU A 100 10.97 22.19 28.47
N GLY A 101 11.74 22.51 27.43
CA GLY A 101 13.04 23.18 27.56
C GLY A 101 13.00 24.67 27.92
N LYS A 102 11.83 25.33 27.88
CA LYS A 102 11.65 26.75 28.25
C LYS A 102 11.07 26.96 29.65
N GLY A 103 10.73 25.87 30.35
CA GLY A 103 10.18 25.90 31.71
C GLY A 103 11.21 25.74 32.83
N LEU A 104 12.51 25.79 32.52
CA LEU A 104 13.65 25.65 33.44
C LEU A 104 14.45 26.96 33.53
#